data_AF-X1TGN7-F1
#
_entry.id   AF-X1TGN7-F1
#
_cell.length_a   1.000
_cell.length_b   1.000
_cell.length_c   1.000
_cell.angle_alpha   90.00
_cell.angle_beta   90.00
_cell.angle_gamma   90.00
#
_symmetry.space_group_name_H-M   'P 1'
#
loop_
_entity.id
_entity.type
_entity.pdbx_description
1 polymer ?
#
loop_
_entity_poly.entity_id
_entity_poly.type
_entity_poly.pdbx_seq_one_letter_code
_entity_poly.pdbx_strand_id
1 'polypeptide(L)'
;WVFTFPTTDMVSGMEEALSRMVPFISKLAVGSAIGSASEEGYIPRGFRLVEVVKKSSVERTVDMLLDKVSGRPFATEIPVESLEEVPVAPSITNLADACLALVTTSGVVAAGNPDGFKVHRNTQWKKYSLENLDSMTDTQWDVRHGGYNTV
;
A
#
# COMPACT_ATOMS: atom_id res chain seq x y z
N TRP A 1 17.36 8.60 7.44
CA TRP A 1 16.98 7.26 6.96
C TRP A 1 16.54 6.44 8.15
N VAL A 2 15.28 5.99 8.19
CA VAL A 2 14.79 5.11 9.26
C VAL A 2 14.73 3.68 8.70
N PHE A 3 15.15 2.71 9.50
CA PHE A 3 15.02 1.28 9.23
C PHE A 3 14.30 0.66 10.42
N THR A 4 13.32 -0.19 10.14
CA THR A 4 12.51 -0.89 11.13
C THR A 4 12.76 -2.38 10.98
N PHE A 5 12.93 -3.11 12.08
CA PHE A 5 13.08 -4.56 12.06
C PHE A 5 11.82 -5.20 12.64
N PRO A 6 11.31 -6.29 12.04
CA PRO A 6 10.16 -6.99 12.59
C PRO A 6 10.52 -7.64 13.92
N THR A 7 9.56 -7.66 14.84
CA THR A 7 9.63 -8.38 16.11
C THR A 7 8.31 -9.12 16.32
N THR A 8 8.34 -10.20 17.08
CA THR A 8 7.12 -10.83 17.60
C THR A 8 6.58 -10.04 18.80
N ASP A 9 5.40 -10.44 19.29
CA ASP A 9 4.79 -9.99 20.55
C ASP A 9 5.47 -10.59 21.81
N MET A 10 6.36 -11.58 21.65
CA MET A 10 7.16 -12.16 22.72
C MET A 10 8.55 -11.50 22.87
N VAL A 11 9.11 -11.55 24.09
CA VAL A 11 10.45 -11.04 24.42
C VAL A 11 11.56 -11.69 23.58
N SER A 12 11.44 -12.99 23.27
CA SER A 12 12.41 -13.68 22.42
C SER A 12 12.50 -13.05 21.02
N GLY A 13 11.40 -12.50 20.48
CA GLY A 13 11.43 -11.78 19.21
C GLY A 13 12.25 -10.49 19.26
N MET A 14 12.33 -9.84 20.44
CA MET A 14 13.20 -8.67 20.61
C MET A 14 14.67 -9.07 20.55
N GLU A 15 15.06 -10.19 21.15
CA GLU A 15 16.43 -10.71 21.09
C GLU A 15 16.83 -11.04 19.64
N GLU A 16 15.95 -11.71 18.90
CA GLU A 16 16.17 -12.00 17.48
C GLU A 16 16.30 -10.72 16.63
N ALA A 17 15.42 -9.74 16.85
CA ALA A 17 15.46 -8.46 16.15
C ALA A 17 16.78 -7.72 16.44
N LEU A 18 17.19 -7.62 17.71
CA LEU A 18 18.46 -7.01 18.10
C LEU A 18 19.65 -7.72 17.48
N SER A 19 19.64 -9.06 17.45
CA SER A 19 20.71 -9.86 16.85
C SER A 19 20.88 -9.59 15.36
N ARG A 20 19.79 -9.31 14.63
CA ARG A 20 19.84 -8.88 13.21
C ARG A 20 20.23 -7.41 13.05
N MET A 21 19.81 -6.54 13.98
CA MET A 21 20.13 -5.12 13.96
C MET A 21 21.63 -4.85 14.16
N VAL A 22 22.33 -5.61 15.01
CA VAL A 22 23.76 -5.41 15.30
C VAL A 22 24.63 -5.37 14.04
N PRO A 23 24.68 -6.42 13.19
CA PRO A 23 25.51 -6.41 11.98
C PRO A 23 25.06 -5.33 10.98
N PHE A 24 23.75 -5.07 10.91
CA PHE A 24 23.19 -4.02 10.06
C PHE A 24 23.67 -2.62 10.46
N ILE A 25 23.60 -2.30 11.75
CA ILE A 25 24.06 -1.01 12.30
C ILE A 25 25.57 -0.86 12.10
N SER A 26 26.34 -1.94 12.28
CA SER A 26 27.79 -1.92 12.00
C SER A 26 28.07 -1.57 10.53
N LYS A 27 27.39 -2.20 9.57
CA LYS A 27 27.49 -1.85 8.13
C LYS A 27 27.14 -0.38 7.89
N LEU A 28 26.04 0.09 8.49
CA LEU A 28 25.57 1.47 8.34
C LEU A 28 26.59 2.48 8.88
N ALA A 29 27.19 2.20 10.03
CA ALA A 29 28.17 3.07 10.69
C ALA A 29 29.44 3.26 9.86
N VAL A 30 29.87 2.22 9.13
CA VAL A 30 31.05 2.30 8.25
C VAL A 30 30.71 2.74 6.82
N GLY A 31 29.45 3.08 6.54
CA GLY A 31 29.01 3.51 5.20
C GLY A 31 29.04 2.40 4.14
N SER A 32 28.93 1.14 4.55
CA SER A 32 28.83 0.02 3.60
C SER A 32 27.54 0.07 2.80
N ALA A 33 27.54 -0.55 1.62
CA ALA A 33 26.33 -0.76 0.84
C ALA A 33 25.33 -1.59 1.67
N ILE A 34 24.09 -1.11 1.72
CA ILE A 34 22.98 -1.77 2.40
C ILE A 34 22.20 -2.58 1.36
N GLY A 35 22.06 -3.89 1.59
CA GLY A 35 21.28 -4.77 0.73
C GLY A 35 19.77 -4.54 0.78
N SER A 36 19.06 -5.40 0.08
CA SER A 36 17.60 -5.46 0.10
C SER A 36 17.04 -5.78 1.50
N ALA A 37 15.76 -5.46 1.72
CA ALA A 37 15.06 -5.80 2.95
C ALA A 37 15.11 -7.30 3.27
N SER A 38 15.03 -8.16 2.25
CA SER A 38 15.14 -9.61 2.39
C SER A 38 16.54 -10.09 2.80
N GLU A 39 17.60 -9.40 2.36
CA GLU A 39 18.97 -9.76 2.69
C GLU A 39 19.39 -9.25 4.09
N GLU A 40 18.96 -8.05 4.44
CA GLU A 40 19.37 -7.38 5.69
C GLU A 40 18.36 -7.59 6.83
N GLY A 41 17.13 -8.00 6.54
CA GLY A 41 16.10 -8.35 7.54
C GLY A 41 15.26 -7.18 8.07
N TYR A 42 15.38 -5.99 7.50
CA TYR A 42 14.51 -4.84 7.83
C TYR A 42 13.18 -4.89 7.05
N ILE A 43 12.16 -4.19 7.52
CA ILE A 43 10.84 -4.08 6.88
C ILE A 43 10.98 -3.26 5.58
N PRO A 44 10.50 -3.75 4.41
CA PRO A 44 10.56 -3.03 3.14
C PRO A 44 9.99 -1.60 3.25
N ARG A 45 10.71 -0.63 2.67
CA ARG A 45 10.39 0.80 2.78
C ARG A 45 9.73 1.40 1.54
N GLY A 46 9.38 0.57 0.55
CA GLY A 46 8.82 1.02 -0.72
C GLY A 46 9.78 1.80 -1.63
N PHE A 47 11.09 1.83 -1.32
CA PHE A 47 12.08 2.44 -2.19
C PHE A 47 12.51 1.47 -3.29
N ARG A 48 12.42 1.91 -4.54
CA ARG A 48 13.00 1.21 -5.70
C ARG A 48 14.37 1.80 -6.00
N LEU A 49 15.40 0.99 -5.87
CA LEU A 49 16.77 1.36 -6.23
C LEU A 49 17.07 0.90 -7.66
N VAL A 50 17.94 1.65 -8.33
CA VAL A 50 18.47 1.24 -9.64
C VAL A 50 19.68 0.36 -9.38
N GLU A 51 19.60 -0.89 -9.84
CA GLU A 51 20.66 -1.89 -9.66
C GLU A 51 21.00 -2.52 -11.01
N VAL A 52 22.29 -2.81 -11.21
CA VAL A 52 22.75 -3.57 -12.37
C VAL A 52 22.77 -5.05 -11.99
N VAL A 53 21.92 -5.83 -12.64
CA VAL A 53 21.77 -7.26 -12.38
C VAL A 53 22.20 -8.09 -13.58
N LYS A 54 22.63 -9.34 -13.34
CA LYS A 54 23.19 -10.22 -14.38
C LYS A 54 22.17 -10.68 -15.41
N LYS A 55 20.94 -10.96 -14.99
CA LYS A 55 19.83 -11.38 -15.86
C LYS A 55 18.91 -10.20 -16.15
N SER A 56 18.47 -10.04 -17.39
CA SER A 56 17.48 -9.03 -17.79
C SER A 56 16.11 -9.28 -17.13
N SER A 57 15.25 -8.26 -17.09
CA SER A 57 13.89 -8.41 -16.56
C SER A 57 13.06 -9.43 -17.35
N VAL A 58 13.31 -9.55 -18.66
CA VAL A 58 12.64 -10.52 -19.53
C VAL A 58 13.01 -11.94 -19.12
N GLU A 59 14.31 -12.24 -18.99
CA GLU A 59 14.79 -13.57 -18.59
C GLU A 59 14.23 -13.97 -17.22
N ARG A 60 14.30 -13.08 -16.22
CA ARG A 60 13.81 -13.37 -14.87
C ARG A 60 12.29 -13.59 -14.84
N THR A 61 11.54 -12.82 -15.62
CA THR A 61 10.08 -12.98 -15.73
C THR A 61 9.71 -14.32 -16.36
N VAL A 62 10.41 -14.70 -17.44
CA VAL A 62 10.18 -15.98 -18.12
C VAL A 62 10.55 -17.15 -17.21
N ASP A 63 11.70 -17.11 -16.54
CA ASP A 63 12.12 -18.13 -15.58
C ASP A 63 11.05 -18.32 -14.48
N MET A 64 10.62 -17.22 -13.86
CA MET A 64 9.57 -17.23 -12.82
C MET A 64 8.24 -17.80 -13.34
N LEU A 65 7.83 -17.43 -14.57
CA LEU A 65 6.61 -17.95 -15.18
C LEU A 65 6.71 -19.46 -15.42
N LEU A 66 7.83 -19.94 -15.95
CA LEU A 66 8.06 -21.36 -16.19
C LEU A 66 8.06 -22.14 -14.88
N ASP A 67 8.68 -21.61 -13.82
CA ASP A 67 8.65 -22.22 -12.50
C ASP A 67 7.22 -22.30 -11.95
N LYS A 68 6.46 -21.21 -12.02
CA LYS A 68 5.07 -21.15 -11.59
C LYS A 68 4.18 -22.17 -12.33
N VAL A 69 4.24 -22.21 -13.66
CA VAL A 69 3.41 -23.12 -14.48
C VAL A 69 3.81 -24.58 -14.26
N SER A 70 5.07 -24.84 -13.91
CA SER A 70 5.57 -26.19 -13.62
C SER A 70 5.38 -26.62 -12.16
N GLY A 71 4.79 -25.78 -11.30
CA GLY A 71 4.66 -26.05 -9.86
C GLY A 71 5.99 -26.06 -9.09
N ARG A 72 7.05 -25.46 -9.64
CA ARG A 72 8.33 -25.29 -8.94
C ARG A 72 8.28 -24.06 -8.02
N PRO A 73 9.11 -24.02 -6.96
CA PRO A 73 9.22 -22.82 -6.13
C PRO A 73 9.62 -21.61 -6.97
N PHE A 74 8.90 -20.49 -6.80
CA PHE A 74 9.22 -19.23 -7.45
C PHE A 74 8.99 -18.08 -6.46
N ALA A 75 9.71 -16.97 -6.66
CA ALA A 75 9.54 -15.75 -5.90
C ALA A 75 9.19 -14.61 -6.85
N THR A 76 8.17 -13.82 -6.49
CA THR A 76 7.79 -12.62 -7.25
C THR A 76 8.71 -11.45 -6.90
N GLU A 77 9.21 -10.75 -7.92
CA GLU A 77 9.94 -9.49 -7.72
C GLU A 77 9.02 -8.35 -7.29
N ILE A 78 7.72 -8.48 -7.56
CA ILE A 78 6.70 -7.55 -7.11
C ILE A 78 6.04 -8.16 -5.89
N PRO A 79 6.27 -7.65 -4.67
CA PRO A 79 5.59 -8.15 -3.49
C PRO A 79 4.09 -8.04 -3.71
N VAL A 80 3.39 -9.17 -3.58
CA VAL A 80 1.93 -9.19 -3.57
C VAL A 80 1.54 -8.93 -2.13
N GLU A 81 0.85 -7.83 -1.88
CA GLU A 81 0.32 -7.54 -0.55
C GLU A 81 -0.73 -8.59 -0.20
N SER A 82 -0.59 -9.20 0.98
CA SER A 82 -1.66 -10.00 1.55
C SER A 82 -2.77 -9.05 1.97
N LEU A 83 -3.91 -9.11 1.30
CA LEU A 83 -5.10 -8.43 1.76
C LEU A 83 -5.51 -9.06 3.10
N GLU A 84 -5.63 -8.23 4.13
CA GLU A 84 -6.21 -8.66 5.39
C GLU A 84 -7.65 -9.09 5.15
N GLU A 85 -8.00 -10.30 5.56
CA GLU A 85 -9.40 -10.72 5.59
C GLU A 85 -10.10 -10.00 6.73
N VAL A 86 -10.88 -8.98 6.39
CA VAL A 86 -11.71 -8.26 7.35
C VAL A 86 -13.07 -8.95 7.44
N PRO A 87 -13.51 -9.41 8.62
CA PRO A 87 -14.84 -10.00 8.77
C PRO A 87 -15.92 -8.99 8.39
N VAL A 88 -16.97 -9.46 7.72
CA VAL A 88 -18.11 -8.62 7.36
C VAL A 88 -18.78 -8.10 8.64
N ALA A 89 -19.02 -6.80 8.70
CA ALA A 89 -19.73 -6.19 9.82
C ALA A 89 -21.14 -6.79 9.97
N PRO A 90 -21.64 -7.01 11.21
CA PRO A 90 -23.00 -7.48 11.43
C PRO A 90 -24.06 -6.57 10.78
N SER A 91 -25.21 -7.13 10.42
CA SER A 91 -26.33 -6.37 9.88
C SER A 91 -26.82 -5.31 10.87
N ILE A 92 -27.07 -4.09 10.40
CA ILE A 92 -27.70 -3.03 11.19
C ILE A 92 -29.21 -3.32 11.26
N THR A 93 -29.72 -3.59 12.45
CA THR A 93 -31.13 -3.99 12.65
C THR A 93 -32.09 -2.80 12.78
N ASN A 94 -31.61 -1.64 13.24
CA ASN A 94 -32.39 -0.41 13.32
C ASN A 94 -31.63 0.76 12.69
N LEU A 95 -32.08 1.22 11.52
CA LEU A 95 -31.48 2.36 10.83
C LEU A 95 -31.81 3.70 11.50
N ALA A 96 -32.91 3.80 12.25
CA ALA A 96 -33.32 5.05 12.89
C ALA A 96 -32.34 5.53 13.97
N ASP A 97 -31.62 4.59 14.59
CA ASP A 97 -30.61 4.87 15.63
C ASP A 97 -29.18 4.92 15.05
N ALA A 98 -29.02 4.68 13.75
CA ALA A 98 -27.71 4.55 13.11
C ALA A 98 -27.22 5.88 12.53
N CYS A 99 -25.93 6.18 12.75
CA CYS A 99 -25.23 7.22 12.04
C CYS A 99 -24.41 6.60 10.90
N LEU A 100 -24.75 6.92 9.66
CA LEU A 100 -24.09 6.40 8.47
C LEU A 100 -23.18 7.45 7.85
N ALA A 101 -21.99 7.02 7.43
CA ALA A 101 -21.07 7.84 6.64
C ALA A 101 -20.63 7.05 5.40
N LEU A 102 -20.70 7.69 4.23
CA LEU A 102 -20.09 7.18 3.00
C LEU A 102 -18.68 7.75 2.89
N VAL A 103 -17.68 6.87 2.92
CA VAL A 103 -16.28 7.24 2.73
C VAL A 103 -15.79 6.61 1.44
N THR A 104 -15.25 7.43 0.54
CA THR A 104 -14.75 6.97 -0.75
C THR A 104 -13.41 7.63 -1.08
N THR A 105 -12.51 6.88 -1.69
CA THR A 105 -11.25 7.37 -2.28
C THR A 105 -11.38 7.61 -3.79
N SER A 106 -12.59 7.51 -4.35
CA SER A 106 -12.82 7.53 -5.78
C SER A 106 -12.59 8.92 -6.41
N GLY A 107 -12.46 9.98 -5.59
CA GLY A 107 -12.12 11.32 -6.08
C GLY A 107 -13.32 12.12 -6.56
N VAL A 108 -14.52 11.84 -6.02
CA VAL A 108 -15.69 12.70 -6.20
C VAL A 108 -15.49 14.01 -5.43
N VAL A 109 -15.71 15.13 -6.11
CA VAL A 109 -15.54 16.48 -5.57
C VAL A 109 -16.72 17.37 -5.97
N ALA A 110 -16.90 18.50 -5.28
CA ALA A 110 -17.86 19.51 -5.71
C ALA A 110 -17.49 20.07 -7.09
N ALA A 111 -18.51 20.43 -7.88
CA ALA A 111 -18.35 20.99 -9.22
C ALA A 111 -17.31 22.13 -9.26
N GLY A 112 -16.41 22.06 -10.24
CA GLY A 112 -15.33 23.04 -10.40
C GLY A 112 -14.12 22.83 -9.49
N ASN A 113 -14.12 21.81 -8.61
CA ASN A 113 -13.03 21.48 -7.70
C ASN A 113 -12.58 22.68 -6.81
N PRO A 114 -13.49 23.30 -6.04
CA PRO A 114 -13.17 24.47 -5.22
C PRO A 114 -12.16 24.15 -4.11
N ASP A 115 -12.12 22.90 -3.66
CA ASP A 115 -11.21 22.42 -2.61
C ASP A 115 -9.79 22.09 -3.13
N GLY A 116 -9.54 22.21 -4.44
CA GLY A 116 -8.19 22.04 -5.00
C GLY A 116 -7.65 20.62 -4.92
N PHE A 117 -8.50 19.61 -5.08
CA PHE A 117 -8.08 18.20 -5.15
C PHE A 117 -7.17 17.95 -6.36
N LYS A 118 -6.17 17.10 -6.15
CA LYS A 118 -5.24 16.65 -7.19
C LYS A 118 -5.77 15.39 -7.87
N VAL A 119 -5.58 15.29 -9.18
CA VAL A 119 -5.95 14.09 -9.96
C VAL A 119 -5.14 12.86 -9.52
N HIS A 120 -3.91 13.06 -9.08
CA HIS A 120 -2.99 11.99 -8.68
C HIS A 120 -2.44 12.27 -7.29
N ARG A 121 -2.28 11.20 -6.48
CA ARG A 121 -1.65 11.26 -5.15
C ARG A 121 -2.23 12.37 -4.25
N ASN A 122 -3.55 12.50 -4.26
CA ASN A 122 -4.22 13.45 -3.39
C ASN A 122 -4.08 13.01 -1.92
N THR A 123 -3.69 13.94 -1.05
CA THR A 123 -3.51 13.69 0.39
C THR A 123 -4.56 14.40 1.23
N GLN A 124 -5.56 15.01 0.58
CA GLN A 124 -6.61 15.80 1.21
C GLN A 124 -7.87 14.97 1.36
N TRP A 125 -8.60 15.22 2.45
CA TRP A 125 -9.92 14.65 2.69
C TRP A 125 -10.92 15.79 2.90
N LYS A 126 -12.11 15.64 2.34
CA LYS A 126 -13.23 16.54 2.61
C LYS A 126 -14.47 15.77 2.98
N LYS A 127 -15.26 16.43 3.84
CA LYS A 127 -16.60 16.02 4.21
C LYS A 127 -17.57 16.89 3.42
N TYR A 128 -18.48 16.24 2.72
CA TYR A 128 -19.63 16.87 2.08
C TYR A 128 -20.89 16.39 2.78
N SER A 129 -21.90 17.26 2.90
CA SER A 129 -23.20 16.84 3.41
C SER A 129 -23.93 16.03 2.33
N LEU A 130 -24.60 14.95 2.74
CA LEU A 130 -25.53 14.21 1.91
C LEU A 130 -26.99 14.59 2.20
N GLU A 131 -27.20 15.59 3.06
CA GLU A 131 -28.54 16.06 3.39
C GLU A 131 -29.25 16.59 2.12
N ASN A 132 -30.46 16.08 1.88
CA ASN A 132 -31.26 16.37 0.68
C ASN A 132 -30.60 15.93 -0.66
N LEU A 133 -29.62 15.02 -0.62
CA LEU A 133 -28.99 14.47 -1.81
C LEU A 133 -29.61 13.11 -2.17
N ASP A 134 -30.56 13.11 -3.11
CA ASP A 134 -31.22 11.89 -3.58
C ASP A 134 -30.40 11.16 -4.67
N SER A 135 -29.55 11.88 -5.42
CA SER A 135 -28.68 11.34 -6.47
C SER A 135 -27.43 12.19 -6.65
N MET A 136 -26.36 11.61 -7.20
CA MET A 136 -25.14 12.34 -7.62
C MET A 136 -25.00 12.42 -9.15
N THR A 137 -26.11 12.28 -9.88
CA THR A 137 -26.13 12.28 -11.36
C THR A 137 -26.20 13.68 -11.97
N ASP A 138 -26.25 14.70 -11.13
CA ASP A 138 -26.40 16.10 -11.48
C ASP A 138 -25.05 16.83 -11.63
N THR A 139 -25.08 18.01 -12.26
CA THR A 139 -23.89 18.83 -12.56
C THR A 139 -23.23 19.45 -11.32
N GLN A 140 -23.64 19.05 -10.12
CA GLN A 140 -23.14 19.56 -8.85
C GLN A 140 -21.86 18.84 -8.38
N TRP A 141 -21.52 17.73 -9.03
CA TRP A 141 -20.36 16.91 -8.71
C TRP A 141 -19.44 16.74 -9.91
N ASP A 142 -18.15 16.60 -9.64
CA ASP A 142 -17.09 16.37 -10.62
C ASP A 142 -16.18 15.24 -10.09
N VAL A 143 -15.35 14.69 -10.97
CA VAL A 143 -14.36 13.67 -10.61
C VAL A 143 -12.95 14.21 -10.84
N ARG A 144 -12.14 14.08 -9.79
CA ARG A 144 -10.71 14.38 -9.79
C ARG A 144 -9.94 13.12 -9.41
N HIS A 145 -9.85 12.21 -10.37
CA HIS A 145 -9.19 10.93 -10.22
C HIS A 145 -8.48 10.53 -11.52
N GLY A 146 -7.25 10.04 -11.43
CA GLY A 146 -6.46 9.66 -12.61
C GLY A 146 -6.88 8.33 -13.25
N GLY A 147 -7.69 7.53 -12.55
CA GLY A 147 -8.07 6.18 -12.98
C GLY A 147 -9.43 6.06 -13.66
N TYR A 148 -10.26 7.11 -13.68
CA TYR A 148 -11.54 7.11 -14.38
C TYR A 148 -12.06 8.55 -14.58
N ASN A 149 -12.96 8.74 -15.54
CA ASN A 149 -13.58 10.04 -15.87
C ASN A 149 -15.11 9.88 -15.90
N THR A 150 -15.83 11.00 -15.83
CA THR A 150 -17.29 11.10 -15.94
C THR A 150 -17.77 11.43 -17.37
N VAL A 151 -16.84 11.58 -18.31
CA VAL A 151 -17.10 11.59 -19.76
C VAL A 151 -16.58 10.33 -20.43
#